data_AF-A0A947WRX2-F1
#
_entry.id   AF-A0A947WRX2-F1
#
_cell.length_a   1.000
_cell.length_b   1.000
_cell.length_c   1.000
_cell.angle_alpha   90.00
_cell.angle_beta   90.00
_cell.angle_gamma   90.00
#
_symmetry.space_group_name_H-M   'P 1'
#
loop_
_entity.id
_entity.type
_entity.pdbx_description
1 polymer ?
#
loop_
_entity_poly.entity_id
_entity_poly.type
_entity_poly.pdbx_seq_one_letter_code
_entity_poly.pdbx_strand_id
1 'polypeptide(L)'
;MTRKAFLSALLATTALTLTGFPAQAQGACLSQIEIQSLSDSGQIMPFPEVRALLSGKALSFDVCEEGGRLVYKINVDEGGQARIISLDARTGRP
;
A
#
# COMPACT_ATOMS: atom_id res chain seq x y z
N MET A 1 -64.50 12.86 30.37
CA MET A 1 -64.34 11.54 29.74
C MET A 1 -63.27 11.65 28.65
N THR A 2 -62.28 10.75 28.70
CA THR A 2 -61.46 10.23 27.58
C THR A 2 -60.32 11.08 26.97
N ARG A 3 -59.13 10.92 27.59
CA ARG A 3 -57.79 10.64 27.01
C ARG A 3 -57.39 11.29 25.67
N LYS A 4 -56.33 12.11 25.73
CA LYS A 4 -55.24 12.07 24.74
C LYS A 4 -53.92 12.45 25.41
N ALA A 5 -53.17 11.41 25.74
CA ALA A 5 -51.72 11.47 25.91
C ALA A 5 -51.10 11.91 24.58
N PHE A 6 -49.97 12.62 24.64
CA PHE A 6 -48.76 12.35 23.85
C PHE A 6 -47.70 13.33 24.34
N LEU A 7 -47.03 12.94 25.42
CA LEU A 7 -45.79 13.55 25.89
C LEU A 7 -44.75 13.40 24.78
N SER A 8 -44.47 14.50 24.09
CA SER A 8 -43.28 14.65 23.27
C SER A 8 -42.11 14.89 24.21
N ALA A 9 -41.19 13.94 24.30
CA ALA A 9 -39.88 14.17 24.90
C ALA A 9 -38.84 13.35 24.13
N LEU A 10 -37.92 14.11 23.54
CA LEU A 10 -36.58 13.79 23.06
C LEU A 10 -36.05 12.41 23.46
N LEU A 11 -35.41 11.73 22.51
CA LEU A 11 -34.02 11.28 22.64
C LEU A 11 -33.50 10.85 21.26
N ALA A 12 -32.78 11.78 20.64
CA ALA A 12 -31.91 11.51 19.50
C ALA A 12 -30.61 10.88 20.02
N THR A 13 -30.30 9.65 19.61
CA THR A 13 -28.95 9.08 19.71
C THR A 13 -28.74 8.09 18.58
N THR A 14 -28.51 8.61 17.38
CA THR A 14 -27.94 7.84 16.27
C THR A 14 -26.42 7.82 16.45
N ALA A 15 -25.92 6.87 17.26
CA ALA A 15 -24.48 6.63 17.37
C ALA A 15 -24.04 5.74 16.21
N LEU A 16 -23.76 6.36 15.06
CA LEU A 16 -23.09 5.70 13.93
C LEU A 16 -21.59 5.63 14.24
N THR A 17 -21.16 4.59 14.95
CA THR A 17 -19.73 4.34 15.17
C THR A 17 -19.10 3.78 13.89
N LEU A 18 -18.71 4.67 12.99
CA LEU A 18 -17.72 4.37 11.96
C LEU A 18 -16.38 4.17 12.67
N THR A 19 -16.07 2.93 13.03
CA THR A 19 -14.70 2.54 13.31
C THR A 19 -13.92 2.67 12.01
N GLY A 20 -13.30 3.84 11.82
CA GLY A 20 -12.32 4.06 10.77
C GLY A 20 -11.17 3.08 10.98
N PHE A 21 -11.09 2.07 10.12
CA PHE A 21 -9.86 1.30 9.97
C PHE A 21 -8.81 2.29 9.46
N PRO A 22 -7.61 2.36 10.07
CA PRO A 22 -6.52 3.10 9.46
C PRO A 22 -6.21 2.39 8.14
N ALA A 23 -6.64 2.99 7.03
CA ALA A 23 -6.05 2.73 5.74
C ALA A 23 -4.59 3.16 5.88
N GLN A 24 -3.73 2.20 6.23
CA GLN A 24 -2.30 2.36 6.05
C GLN A 24 -2.16 2.79 4.60
N ALA A 25 -1.53 3.94 4.36
CA ALA A 25 -1.26 4.43 3.02
C ALA A 25 -0.39 3.40 2.30
N GLN A 26 -1.04 2.40 1.72
CA GLN A 26 -0.47 1.49 0.76
C GLN A 26 -0.28 2.39 -0.45
N GLY A 27 0.96 2.84 -0.66
CA GLY A 27 1.31 3.59 -1.87
C GLY A 27 0.69 2.91 -3.07
N ALA A 28 0.09 3.68 -3.99
CA ALA A 28 -0.57 3.10 -5.14
C ALA A 28 0.46 2.33 -5.95
N CYS A 29 0.32 1.01 -6.00
CA CYS A 29 1.25 0.16 -6.74
C CYS A 29 0.87 0.17 -8.22
N LEU A 30 1.89 0.30 -9.05
CA LEU A 30 1.78 0.39 -10.50
C LEU A 30 1.42 -0.96 -11.11
N SER A 31 0.78 -0.93 -12.28
CA SER A 31 0.59 -2.12 -13.09
C SER A 31 1.90 -2.58 -13.76
N GLN A 32 1.95 -3.84 -14.17
CA GLN A 32 3.10 -4.41 -14.89
C GLN A 32 3.44 -3.63 -16.18
N ILE A 33 2.42 -3.08 -16.86
CA ILE A 33 2.60 -2.31 -18.10
C ILE A 33 3.29 -0.98 -17.80
N GLU A 34 2.87 -0.28 -16.75
CA GLU A 34 3.51 0.97 -16.30
C GLU A 34 4.95 0.71 -15.86
N ILE A 35 5.18 -0.34 -15.07
CA ILE A 35 6.53 -0.74 -14.64
C ILE A 35 7.44 -0.99 -15.85
N GLN A 36 6.94 -1.72 -16.86
CA GLN A 36 7.72 -1.99 -18.06
C GLN A 36 8.05 -0.69 -18.82
N SER A 37 7.06 0.19 -19.00
CA SER A 37 7.25 1.47 -19.68
C SER A 37 8.28 2.36 -18.96
N LEU A 38 8.24 2.41 -17.62
CA LEU A 38 9.18 3.16 -16.81
C LEU A 38 10.60 2.56 -16.86
N SER A 39 10.70 1.23 -16.88
CA SER A 39 11.98 0.53 -17.04
C SER A 39 12.58 0.80 -18.42
N ASP A 40 11.77 0.71 -19.48
CA ASP A 40 12.20 0.91 -20.86
C ASP A 40 12.63 2.36 -21.14
N SER A 41 11.98 3.31 -20.47
CA SER A 41 12.34 4.74 -20.52
C SER A 41 13.49 5.13 -19.58
N GLY A 42 14.02 4.19 -18.79
CA GLY A 42 15.10 4.44 -17.84
C GLY A 42 14.72 5.30 -16.64
N GLN A 43 13.42 5.45 -16.37
CA GLN A 43 12.91 6.19 -15.21
C GLN A 43 13.06 5.40 -13.91
N ILE A 44 13.06 4.07 -14.00
CA ILE A 44 13.36 3.15 -12.92
C ILE A 44 14.46 2.17 -13.33
N MET A 45 15.15 1.61 -12.34
CA MET A 45 16.19 0.61 -12.52
C MET A 45 15.58 -0.68 -13.10
N PRO A 46 16.16 -1.27 -14.16
CA PRO A 46 15.65 -2.50 -14.72
C PRO A 46 15.61 -3.65 -13.71
N PHE A 47 14.58 -4.49 -13.80
CA PHE A 47 14.38 -5.63 -12.90
C PHE A 47 15.62 -6.53 -12.71
N PRO A 48 16.39 -6.88 -13.76
CA PRO A 48 17.59 -7.69 -13.59
C PRO A 48 18.65 -7.04 -12.69
N GLU A 49 18.79 -5.71 -12.74
CA GLU A 49 19.74 -4.96 -11.92
C GLU A 49 19.27 -4.90 -10.47
N VAL A 50 17.98 -4.63 -10.23
CA VAL A 50 17.39 -4.67 -8.87
C VAL A 50 17.59 -6.04 -8.24
N ARG A 51 17.36 -7.12 -9.01
CA ARG A 51 17.54 -8.50 -8.53
C ARG A 51 18.99 -8.81 -8.15
N ALA A 52 19.97 -8.18 -8.79
CA ALA A 52 21.39 -8.35 -8.46
C ALA A 52 21.78 -7.70 -7.11
N LEU A 53 20.94 -6.79 -6.57
CA LEU A 53 21.14 -6.17 -5.26
C LEU A 53 20.61 -7.02 -4.10
N LEU A 54 19.88 -8.10 -4.38
CA LEU A 54 19.20 -8.90 -3.37
C LEU A 54 20.10 -10.00 -2.82
N SER A 55 20.07 -10.19 -1.50
CA SER A 55 20.80 -11.28 -0.83
C SER A 55 20.02 -12.59 -0.77
N GLY A 56 18.74 -12.58 -1.17
CA GLY A 56 17.84 -13.73 -1.10
C GLY A 56 16.96 -13.89 -2.35
N LYS A 57 16.06 -14.86 -2.29
CA LYS A 57 15.13 -15.14 -3.41
C LYS A 57 13.93 -14.22 -3.32
N ALA A 58 13.74 -13.36 -4.32
CA ALA A 58 12.52 -12.58 -4.39
C ALA A 58 11.29 -13.47 -4.68
N LEU A 59 10.23 -13.22 -3.92
CA LEU A 59 8.92 -13.88 -3.96
C LEU A 59 7.87 -13.01 -4.66
N SER A 60 7.93 -11.69 -4.47
CA SER A 60 7.13 -10.71 -5.20
C SER A 60 7.95 -9.46 -5.49
N PHE A 61 7.52 -8.72 -6.51
CA PHE A 61 8.06 -7.43 -6.88
C PHE A 61 6.92 -6.51 -7.26
N ASP A 62 6.76 -5.46 -6.47
CA ASP A 62 5.82 -4.39 -6.71
C ASP A 62 6.59 -3.07 -6.85
N VAL A 63 6.07 -2.13 -7.62
CA VAL A 63 6.56 -0.74 -7.64
C VAL A 63 5.42 0.13 -7.18
N CYS A 64 5.62 0.89 -6.12
CA CYS A 64 4.57 1.70 -5.53
C CYS A 64 5.00 3.14 -5.38
N GLU A 65 4.04 4.06 -5.51
CA GLU A 65 4.28 5.47 -5.25
C GLU A 65 4.18 5.76 -3.75
N GLU A 66 5.28 6.21 -3.15
CA GLU A 66 5.37 6.51 -1.72
C GLU A 66 6.09 7.84 -1.49
N GLY A 67 5.39 8.81 -0.90
CA GLY A 67 6.00 10.12 -0.62
C GLY A 67 6.47 10.87 -1.88
N GLY A 68 5.78 10.68 -3.02
CA GLY A 68 6.10 11.34 -4.29
C GLY A 68 7.27 10.73 -5.06
N ARG A 69 7.71 9.52 -4.69
CA ARG A 69 8.73 8.74 -5.39
C ARG A 69 8.27 7.31 -5.62
N LEU A 70 8.87 6.67 -6.62
CA LEU A 70 8.64 5.26 -6.91
C LEU A 70 9.57 4.40 -6.05
N VAL A 71 9.02 3.37 -5.42
CA VAL A 71 9.72 2.46 -4.52
C VAL A 71 9.42 1.03 -4.93
N TYR A 72 10.45 0.22 -5.13
CA TYR A 72 10.32 -1.23 -5.19
C TYR A 72 9.95 -1.78 -3.82
N LYS A 73 8.87 -2.54 -3.74
CA LYS A 73 8.51 -3.37 -2.60
C LYS A 73 8.72 -4.82 -2.98
N ILE A 74 9.69 -5.46 -2.33
CA ILE A 74 10.15 -6.79 -2.71
C ILE A 74 10.01 -7.69 -1.50
N ASN A 75 9.18 -8.72 -1.61
CA ASN A 75 9.21 -9.81 -0.65
C ASN A 75 10.40 -10.70 -0.99
N VAL A 76 11.33 -10.90 -0.05
CA VAL A 76 12.52 -11.72 -0.22
C VAL A 76 12.51 -12.84 0.81
N ASP A 77 12.74 -14.07 0.37
CA ASP A 77 13.05 -15.21 1.23
C ASP A 77 14.56 -15.24 1.51
N GLU A 78 14.91 -15.05 2.78
CA GLU A 78 16.27 -15.12 3.29
C GLU A 78 16.37 -16.24 4.32
N GLY A 79 16.72 -17.44 3.86
CA GLY A 79 16.91 -18.60 4.74
C GLY A 79 15.61 -19.11 5.38
N GLY A 80 14.49 -19.05 4.66
CA GLY A 80 13.18 -19.54 5.13
C GLY A 80 12.34 -18.48 5.84
N GLN A 81 12.79 -17.22 5.85
CA GLN A 81 12.06 -16.09 6.40
C GLN A 81 11.74 -15.08 5.30
N ALA A 82 10.45 -14.81 5.10
CA ALA A 82 10.00 -13.77 4.20
C ALA A 82 10.15 -12.39 4.85
N ARG A 83 10.84 -11.47 4.17
CA ARG A 83 10.97 -10.07 4.56
C ARG A 83 10.62 -9.14 3.41
N ILE A 84 9.98 -8.02 3.71
CA ILE A 84 9.78 -6.95 2.74
C ILE A 84 10.96 -6.02 2.83
N ILE A 85 11.61 -5.79 1.69
CA ILE A 85 12.57 -4.70 1.53
C ILE A 85 11.94 -3.62 0.64
N SER A 86 12.39 -2.39 0.87
CA SER A 86 12.01 -1.24 0.08
C SER A 86 13.25 -0.60 -0.51
N LEU A 87 13.24 -0.37 -1.82
CA LEU A 87 14.33 0.28 -2.53
C LEU A 87 13.77 1.40 -3.38
N ASP A 88 14.39 2.58 -3.37
CA ASP A 88 14.14 3.65 -4.31
C ASP A 88 14.26 3.11 -5.75
N ALA A 89 13.20 3.25 -6.54
CA ALA A 89 13.10 2.60 -7.83
C ALA A 89 14.08 3.15 -8.86
N ARG A 90 14.63 4.36 -8.65
CA ARG A 90 15.58 4.97 -9.57
C ARG A 90 17.03 4.60 -9.23
N THR A 91 17.35 4.50 -7.95
CA THR A 91 18.74 4.35 -7.47
C THR A 91 19.07 2.98 -6.90
N GLY A 92 18.06 2.15 -6.61
CA GLY A 92 18.22 0.85 -5.97
C GLY A 92 18.69 0.93 -4.51
N ARG A 93 18.62 2.11 -3.89
CA ARG A 93 19.03 2.34 -2.49
C ARG A 93 17.83 2.22 -1.55
N PRO A 94 18.02 1.77 -0.28
CA PRO A 94 16.96 1.81 0.74
C PRO A 94 16.39 3.22 0.98
#